data_AF-A0A8J4R7X0-F1
#
_entry.id   AF-A0A8J4R7X0-F1
#
_cell.length_a   1.000
_cell.length_b   1.000
_cell.length_c   1.000
_cell.angle_alpha   90.00
_cell.angle_beta   90.00
_cell.angle_gamma   90.00
#
_symmetry.space_group_name_H-M   'P 1'
#
loop_
_entity.id
_entity.type
_entity.pdbx_description
1 polymer ?
#
loop_
_entity_poly.entity_id
_entity_poly.type
_entity_poly.pdbx_seq_one_letter_code
_entity_poly.pdbx_strand_id
1 'polypeptide(L)'
;MDFLRLPCNSCTSLHRQLSSPKTYNHRFSSLKCRREKTTSELQTQTGRAGNSNNNNYNFSPSIPTHKVTVHDRQRGVVHEFFVPEDQYILHTAESQNISLPFACRHGCCTSCAVRVKSGQIRQPEALGISAELRSKGYALLCVGFPSSDLEVETQDEDEVYWLQFGRYFARGPVERDDYALELAMGDE
;
A
#
# COMPACT_ATOMS: atom_id res chain seq x y z
N MET A 1 20.55 -16.75 -44.11
CA MET A 1 22.01 -16.83 -44.28
C MET A 1 22.40 -15.46 -44.83
N ASP A 2 22.86 -14.50 -44.04
CA ASP A 2 23.89 -14.62 -43.02
C ASP A 2 23.74 -13.59 -41.89
N PHE A 3 24.08 -14.09 -40.71
CA PHE A 3 24.20 -13.37 -39.45
C PHE A 3 25.44 -12.49 -39.45
N LEU A 4 25.32 -11.20 -39.15
CA LEU A 4 26.45 -10.41 -38.68
C LEU A 4 26.35 -10.22 -37.17
N ARG A 5 26.98 -11.20 -36.49
CA ARG A 5 27.41 -11.13 -35.09
C ARG A 5 28.47 -10.04 -34.95
N LEU A 6 28.27 -9.12 -34.01
CA LEU A 6 29.33 -8.25 -33.49
C LEU A 6 30.01 -8.96 -32.28
N PRO A 7 31.35 -8.89 -32.16
CA PRO A 7 32.13 -9.76 -31.30
C PRO A 7 32.25 -9.26 -29.85
N CYS A 8 32.05 -10.19 -28.91
CA CYS A 8 32.60 -10.14 -27.56
C CYS A 8 34.10 -10.48 -27.59
N ASN A 9 34.91 -9.70 -26.85
CA ASN A 9 36.17 -10.03 -26.15
C ASN A 9 36.83 -8.69 -25.77
N SER A 10 37.48 -8.47 -24.63
CA SER A 10 37.98 -9.38 -23.60
C SER A 10 38.44 -8.57 -22.38
N CYS A 11 38.42 -9.24 -21.23
CA CYS A 11 38.95 -8.86 -19.93
C CYS A 11 40.38 -8.31 -19.94
N THR A 12 40.65 -7.35 -19.05
CA THR A 12 41.92 -7.29 -18.31
C THR A 12 41.65 -7.09 -16.83
N SER A 13 42.21 -8.02 -16.06
CA SER A 13 42.23 -8.17 -14.61
C SER A 13 43.04 -7.08 -13.92
N LEU A 14 42.49 -6.47 -12.87
CA LEU A 14 43.27 -5.83 -11.81
C LEU A 14 42.88 -6.47 -10.48
N HIS A 15 43.68 -7.46 -10.12
CA HIS A 15 43.71 -8.17 -8.85
C HIS A 15 44.34 -7.25 -7.79
N ARG A 16 43.64 -6.97 -6.68
CA ARG A 16 44.29 -6.50 -5.45
C ARG A 16 43.74 -7.31 -4.26
N GLN A 17 44.63 -8.12 -3.68
CA GLN A 17 44.34 -9.04 -2.59
C GLN A 17 44.12 -8.34 -1.25
N LEU A 18 43.42 -9.10 -0.39
CA LEU A 18 42.89 -8.79 0.92
C LEU A 18 43.93 -8.34 1.96
N SER A 19 43.42 -7.53 2.90
CA SER A 19 43.73 -7.65 4.33
C SER A 19 42.54 -7.19 5.20
N SER A 20 42.00 -8.11 6.01
CA SER A 20 41.17 -7.84 7.21
C SER A 20 41.97 -6.98 8.23
N PRO A 21 41.42 -6.33 9.30
CA PRO A 21 40.25 -6.64 10.14
C PRO A 21 39.41 -5.37 10.51
N LYS A 22 38.28 -5.39 11.24
CA LYS A 22 38.12 -5.61 12.69
C LYS A 22 36.63 -5.64 13.04
N THR A 23 36.28 -6.61 13.87
CA THR A 23 35.02 -6.80 14.56
C THR A 23 34.75 -5.65 15.53
N TYR A 24 33.58 -4.99 15.40
CA TYR A 24 33.08 -4.08 16.42
C TYR A 24 32.13 -4.82 17.35
N ASN A 25 32.58 -4.97 18.60
CA ASN A 25 31.81 -5.52 19.70
C ASN A 25 30.76 -4.49 20.14
N HIS A 26 29.48 -4.72 19.84
CA HIS A 26 28.41 -4.05 20.60
C HIS A 26 28.30 -4.72 21.97
N ARG A 27 28.70 -3.97 23.01
CA ARG A 27 28.44 -4.29 24.41
C ARG A 27 26.93 -4.26 24.65
N PHE A 28 26.32 -5.44 24.76
CA PHE A 28 25.03 -5.58 25.43
C PHE A 28 25.25 -5.40 26.92
N SER A 29 24.86 -4.26 27.47
CA SER A 29 24.73 -4.11 28.91
C SER A 29 23.47 -4.85 29.37
N SER A 30 23.70 -5.88 30.18
CA SER A 30 22.69 -6.62 30.91
C SER A 30 21.94 -5.68 31.86
N LEU A 31 20.74 -5.25 31.47
CA LEU A 31 19.75 -4.75 32.42
C LEU A 31 18.83 -5.92 32.78
N LYS A 32 18.96 -6.34 34.04
CA LYS A 32 18.23 -7.44 34.66
C LYS A 32 16.73 -7.13 34.66
N CYS A 33 15.95 -7.88 33.88
CA CYS A 33 14.51 -7.99 34.09
C CYS A 33 14.27 -8.78 35.40
N ARG A 34 13.89 -8.07 36.46
CA ARG A 34 13.44 -8.67 37.73
C ARG A 34 11.98 -9.07 37.57
N ARG A 35 11.75 -10.38 37.53
CA ARG A 35 10.43 -11.03 37.59
C ARG A 35 9.97 -11.04 39.04
N GLU A 36 8.84 -10.41 39.35
CA GLU A 36 8.10 -10.68 40.59
C GLU A 36 6.64 -11.02 40.28
N LYS A 37 6.13 -11.96 41.08
CA LYS A 37 4.89 -12.71 40.91
C LYS A 37 3.90 -12.21 41.97
N THR A 38 2.70 -11.82 41.51
CA THR A 38 1.36 -12.04 42.12
C THR A 38 1.15 -11.86 43.64
N THR A 39 0.23 -10.96 44.03
CA THR A 39 -0.88 -11.14 45.01
C THR A 39 -1.84 -9.93 44.86
N SER A 40 -3.07 -10.10 44.37
CA SER A 40 -4.32 -10.41 45.10
C SER A 40 -4.93 -9.26 45.93
N GLU A 41 -5.97 -8.64 45.35
CA GLU A 41 -7.29 -8.27 45.95
C GLU A 41 -7.36 -7.01 46.88
N LEU A 42 -8.44 -6.19 46.94
CA LEU A 42 -9.86 -6.43 46.71
C LEU A 42 -10.69 -5.11 46.57
N GLN A 43 -11.66 -5.12 45.63
CA GLN A 43 -13.04 -4.56 45.64
C GLN A 43 -13.37 -3.06 45.87
N THR A 44 -14.23 -2.57 44.97
CA THR A 44 -15.44 -1.85 45.39
C THR A 44 -16.66 -2.53 44.76
N GLN A 45 -17.55 -3.00 45.62
CA GLN A 45 -18.84 -3.59 45.26
C GLN A 45 -19.91 -2.49 45.22
N THR A 46 -20.76 -2.50 44.22
CA THR A 46 -22.18 -2.18 44.39
C THR A 46 -22.99 -3.18 43.56
N GLY A 47 -23.86 -3.95 44.23
CA GLY A 47 -24.85 -4.82 43.58
C GLY A 47 -25.99 -3.99 42.98
N ARG A 48 -26.99 -4.56 42.30
CA ARG A 48 -27.45 -5.95 42.20
C ARG A 48 -28.52 -6.00 41.09
N ALA A 49 -28.72 -7.20 40.54
CA ALA A 49 -29.93 -7.69 39.85
C ALA A 49 -30.27 -7.13 38.45
N GLY A 50 -29.97 -7.97 37.46
CA GLY A 50 -30.54 -7.92 36.11
C GLY A 50 -30.37 -9.28 35.45
N ASN A 51 -31.19 -10.24 35.88
CA ASN A 51 -31.35 -11.53 35.21
C ASN A 51 -32.03 -11.30 33.86
N SER A 52 -31.38 -11.60 32.75
CA SER A 52 -32.04 -11.84 31.46
C SER A 52 -31.11 -12.63 30.56
N ASN A 53 -31.37 -13.93 30.50
CA ASN A 53 -31.09 -14.75 29.33
C ASN A 53 -31.62 -14.05 28.08
N ASN A 54 -30.74 -13.73 27.14
CA ASN A 54 -31.09 -13.67 25.73
C ASN A 54 -29.83 -13.82 24.88
N ASN A 55 -29.43 -15.07 24.67
CA ASN A 55 -28.63 -15.46 23.51
C ASN A 55 -29.47 -15.21 22.26
N ASN A 56 -29.41 -14.00 21.71
CA ASN A 56 -30.10 -13.67 20.48
C ASN A 56 -29.35 -12.59 19.71
N TYR A 57 -28.16 -12.94 19.22
CA TYR A 57 -27.51 -12.23 18.12
C TYR A 57 -27.25 -13.20 16.97
N ASN A 58 -28.30 -13.89 16.53
CA ASN A 58 -28.36 -14.51 15.19
C ASN A 58 -28.83 -13.48 14.17
N PHE A 59 -28.14 -12.34 14.12
CA PHE A 59 -28.25 -11.42 12.99
C PHE A 59 -26.86 -11.30 12.40
N SER A 60 -26.52 -12.24 11.52
CA SER A 60 -25.45 -12.02 10.55
C SER A 60 -26.10 -11.24 9.41
N PRO A 61 -25.97 -9.90 9.34
CA PRO A 61 -26.36 -9.20 8.13
C PRO A 61 -25.52 -9.77 7.00
N SER A 62 -26.18 -10.39 6.01
CA SER A 62 -25.50 -10.82 4.79
C SER A 62 -24.96 -9.57 4.11
N ILE A 63 -23.64 -9.37 4.20
CA ILE A 63 -22.96 -8.26 3.55
C ILE A 63 -23.18 -8.40 2.04
N PRO A 64 -23.72 -7.38 1.34
CA PRO A 64 -23.90 -7.45 -0.10
C PRO A 64 -22.55 -7.65 -0.79
N THR A 65 -22.59 -8.36 -1.91
CA THR A 65 -21.42 -8.59 -2.77
C THR A 65 -21.71 -8.02 -4.14
N HIS A 66 -20.70 -7.41 -4.74
CA HIS A 66 -20.80 -6.80 -6.07
C HIS A 66 -19.85 -7.47 -7.03
N LYS A 67 -20.26 -7.55 -8.29
CA LYS A 67 -19.37 -7.99 -9.37
C LYS A 67 -18.43 -6.85 -9.75
N VAL A 68 -17.13 -7.13 -9.69
CA VAL A 68 -16.09 -6.19 -10.12
C VAL A 68 -15.38 -6.74 -11.34
N THR A 69 -15.39 -5.95 -12.43
CA THR A 69 -14.70 -6.23 -13.68
C THR A 69 -13.52 -5.26 -13.83
N VAL A 70 -12.30 -5.77 -13.82
CA VAL A 70 -11.06 -4.99 -13.96
C VAL A 70 -10.41 -5.30 -15.29
N HIS A 71 -10.33 -4.31 -16.16
CA HIS A 71 -9.57 -4.36 -17.41
C HIS A 71 -8.11 -4.00 -17.13
N ASP A 72 -7.21 -4.97 -17.18
CA ASP A 72 -5.77 -4.74 -17.06
C ASP A 72 -5.21 -4.27 -18.41
N ARG A 73 -5.01 -2.96 -18.54
CA ARG A 73 -4.49 -2.31 -19.75
C ARG A 73 -3.06 -2.76 -20.10
N GLN A 74 -2.21 -3.05 -19.11
CA GLN A 74 -0.82 -3.42 -19.35
C GLN A 74 -0.69 -4.88 -19.80
N ARG A 75 -1.50 -5.78 -19.21
CA ARG A 75 -1.47 -7.22 -19.54
C ARG A 75 -2.45 -7.59 -20.65
N GLY A 76 -3.42 -6.74 -20.96
CA GLY A 76 -4.48 -7.02 -21.93
C GLY A 76 -5.46 -8.10 -21.45
N VAL A 77 -5.63 -8.26 -20.14
CA VAL A 77 -6.47 -9.30 -19.51
C VAL A 77 -7.63 -8.64 -18.77
N VAL A 78 -8.79 -9.30 -18.75
CA VAL A 78 -9.94 -8.87 -17.96
C VAL A 78 -10.13 -9.82 -16.78
N HIS A 79 -10.25 -9.27 -15.58
CA HIS A 79 -10.51 -10.01 -14.36
C HIS A 79 -11.94 -9.74 -13.88
N GLU A 80 -12.68 -10.80 -13.58
CA GLU A 80 -14.02 -10.69 -13.01
C GLU A 80 -14.09 -11.48 -11.71
N PHE A 81 -14.55 -10.83 -10.65
CA PHE A 81 -14.65 -11.44 -9.32
C PHE A 81 -15.71 -10.72 -8.47
N PHE A 82 -16.16 -11.41 -7.42
CA PHE A 82 -17.12 -10.85 -6.48
C PHE A 82 -16.39 -10.27 -5.26
N VAL A 83 -16.81 -9.07 -4.86
CA VAL A 83 -16.22 -8.33 -3.75
C VAL A 83 -17.31 -7.93 -2.75
N PRO A 84 -17.18 -8.30 -1.46
CA PRO A 84 -18.05 -7.79 -0.40
C PRO A 84 -17.95 -6.26 -0.26
N GLU A 85 -19.06 -5.58 0.02
CA GLU A 85 -19.09 -4.12 0.24
C GLU A 85 -18.17 -3.63 1.37
N ASP A 86 -17.85 -4.50 2.33
CA ASP A 86 -17.02 -4.19 3.50
C ASP A 86 -15.55 -4.58 3.33
N GLN A 87 -15.14 -5.05 2.14
CA GLN A 87 -13.76 -5.43 1.84
C GLN A 87 -13.13 -4.57 0.75
N TYR A 88 -11.80 -4.43 0.83
CA TYR A 88 -11.01 -3.78 -0.21
C TYR A 88 -10.94 -4.63 -1.46
N ILE A 89 -11.21 -4.02 -2.62
CA ILE A 89 -11.20 -4.70 -3.92
C ILE A 89 -9.88 -5.42 -4.18
N LEU A 90 -8.74 -4.76 -3.95
CA LEU A 90 -7.43 -5.39 -4.15
C LEU A 90 -7.21 -6.60 -3.23
N HIS A 91 -7.61 -6.51 -1.96
CA HIS A 91 -7.43 -7.60 -1.01
C HIS A 91 -8.27 -8.82 -1.40
N THR A 92 -9.51 -8.59 -1.82
CA THR A 92 -10.40 -9.66 -2.30
C THR A 92 -9.93 -10.25 -3.63
N ALA A 93 -9.31 -9.47 -4.51
CA ALA A 93 -8.66 -9.98 -5.72
C ALA A 93 -7.51 -10.94 -5.36
N GLU A 94 -6.63 -10.53 -4.44
CA GLU A 94 -5.48 -11.33 -4.00
C GLU A 94 -5.91 -12.65 -3.34
N SER A 95 -6.97 -12.64 -2.52
CA SER A 95 -7.50 -13.86 -1.89
C SER A 95 -8.08 -14.85 -2.91
N GLN A 96 -8.46 -14.37 -4.10
CA GLN A 96 -8.92 -15.17 -5.23
C GLN A 96 -7.80 -15.48 -6.24
N ASN A 97 -6.54 -15.27 -5.87
CA ASN A 97 -5.35 -15.46 -6.71
C ASN A 97 -5.33 -14.57 -7.97
N ILE A 98 -6.02 -13.43 -7.95
CA ILE A 98 -5.98 -12.42 -9.00
C ILE A 98 -4.92 -11.38 -8.64
N SER A 99 -3.92 -11.23 -9.50
CA SER A 99 -2.84 -10.25 -9.33
C SER A 99 -3.12 -8.99 -10.14
N LEU A 100 -3.34 -7.88 -9.43
CA LEU A 100 -3.49 -6.53 -9.99
C LEU A 100 -2.28 -5.66 -9.62
N PRO A 101 -2.00 -4.57 -10.35
CA PRO A 101 -0.91 -3.65 -10.02
C PRO A 101 -1.10 -2.98 -8.64
N PHE A 102 -0.05 -2.99 -7.81
CA PHE A 102 -0.01 -2.28 -6.53
C PHE A 102 1.44 -2.07 -6.06
N ALA A 103 1.64 -1.12 -5.13
CA ALA A 103 2.91 -0.98 -4.40
C ALA A 103 2.69 -0.69 -2.90
N CYS A 104 2.16 0.48 -2.54
CA CYS A 104 2.12 0.91 -1.13
C CYS A 104 1.00 0.29 -0.30
N ARG A 105 -0.14 -0.07 -0.89
CA ARG A 105 -1.36 -0.57 -0.21
C ARG A 105 -2.00 0.36 0.84
N HIS A 106 -1.59 1.62 0.88
CA HIS A 106 -2.10 2.61 1.84
C HIS A 106 -2.78 3.81 1.16
N GLY A 107 -3.13 3.67 -0.12
CA GLY A 107 -3.86 4.72 -0.85
C GLY A 107 -3.03 5.93 -1.27
N CYS A 108 -1.69 5.85 -1.30
CA CYS A 108 -0.83 7.02 -1.57
C CYS A 108 -0.06 7.00 -2.91
N CYS A 109 0.40 5.84 -3.39
CA CYS A 109 1.40 5.77 -4.48
C CYS A 109 0.86 5.67 -5.91
N THR A 110 -0.45 5.73 -6.12
CA THR A 110 -1.11 5.62 -7.44
C THR A 110 -0.84 4.34 -8.27
N SER A 111 0.02 3.40 -7.86
CA SER A 111 0.28 2.15 -8.62
C SER A 111 -0.95 1.25 -8.82
N CYS A 112 -1.95 1.36 -7.95
CA CYS A 112 -3.23 0.64 -8.06
C CYS A 112 -4.36 1.51 -8.64
N ALA A 113 -3.99 2.59 -9.34
CA ALA A 113 -4.95 3.52 -9.90
C ALA A 113 -5.71 2.90 -11.07
N VAL A 114 -6.99 3.20 -11.10
CA VAL A 114 -7.91 2.79 -12.15
C VAL A 114 -8.79 3.95 -12.57
N ARG A 115 -9.33 3.85 -13.78
CA ARG A 115 -10.41 4.68 -14.28
C ARG A 115 -11.72 3.90 -14.20
N VAL A 116 -12.69 4.45 -13.48
CA VAL A 116 -14.04 3.89 -13.39
C VAL A 116 -14.76 4.11 -14.71
N LYS A 117 -15.14 3.01 -15.38
CA LYS A 117 -15.95 2.99 -16.59
C LYS A 117 -17.44 3.01 -16.26
N SER A 118 -17.85 2.20 -15.28
CA SER A 118 -19.23 2.15 -14.78
C SER A 118 -19.25 1.73 -13.30
N GLY A 119 -20.35 2.05 -12.61
CA GLY A 119 -20.53 1.71 -11.19
C GLY A 119 -19.98 2.76 -10.21
N GLN A 120 -19.99 2.40 -8.93
CA GLN A 120 -19.62 3.28 -7.82
C GLN A 120 -18.60 2.63 -6.89
N ILE A 121 -17.62 3.42 -6.46
CA ILE A 121 -16.54 3.01 -5.57
C ILE A 121 -16.38 4.03 -4.44
N ARG A 122 -16.41 3.54 -3.21
CA ARG A 122 -16.14 4.33 -1.99
C ARG A 122 -14.66 4.19 -1.64
N GLN A 123 -13.98 5.32 -1.44
CA GLN A 123 -12.53 5.36 -1.20
C GLN A 123 -12.11 6.57 -0.32
N PRO A 124 -12.49 6.60 0.98
CA PRO A 124 -12.13 7.71 1.85
C PRO A 124 -10.63 7.78 2.15
N GLU A 125 -9.92 6.66 2.12
CA GLU A 125 -8.49 6.56 2.39
C GLU A 125 -7.60 6.79 1.14
N ALA A 126 -8.19 7.18 -0.01
CA ALA A 126 -7.45 7.45 -1.24
C ALA A 126 -6.79 8.84 -1.22
N LEU A 127 -5.71 8.97 -0.45
CA LEU A 127 -4.95 10.21 -0.27
C LEU A 127 -4.08 10.58 -1.49
N GLY A 128 -3.70 9.59 -2.30
CA GLY A 128 -2.81 9.74 -3.46
C GLY A 128 -3.47 10.36 -4.69
N ILE A 129 -4.78 10.62 -4.65
CA ILE A 129 -5.52 11.28 -5.73
C ILE A 129 -6.41 12.40 -5.19
N SER A 130 -6.41 13.55 -5.88
CA SER A 130 -7.22 14.71 -5.51
C SER A 130 -8.71 14.47 -5.73
N ALA A 131 -9.53 15.31 -5.11
CA ALA A 131 -10.98 15.35 -5.37
C ALA A 131 -11.31 15.60 -6.85
N GLU A 132 -10.48 16.37 -7.57
CA GLU A 132 -10.63 16.61 -9.01
C GLU A 132 -10.37 15.34 -9.84
N LEU A 133 -9.34 14.57 -9.53
CA LEU A 133 -9.10 13.28 -10.19
C LEU A 133 -10.19 12.27 -9.87
N ARG A 134 -10.68 12.26 -8.63
CA ARG A 134 -11.83 11.42 -8.22
C ARG A 134 -13.11 11.79 -8.97
N SER A 135 -13.40 13.07 -9.19
CA SER A 135 -14.57 13.50 -9.96
C SER A 135 -14.42 13.19 -11.46
N LYS A 136 -13.19 13.18 -11.97
CA LYS A 136 -12.84 12.58 -13.26
C LYS A 136 -12.84 11.06 -13.22
N GLY A 137 -13.38 10.41 -12.18
CA GLY A 137 -13.57 8.98 -12.06
C GLY A 137 -12.28 8.15 -11.99
N TYR A 138 -11.19 8.72 -11.45
CA TYR A 138 -10.04 7.93 -11.00
C TYR A 138 -10.30 7.37 -9.59
N ALA A 139 -9.80 6.17 -9.35
CA ALA A 139 -9.92 5.51 -8.05
C ALA A 139 -8.70 4.64 -7.73
N LEU A 140 -8.51 4.30 -6.45
CA LEU A 140 -7.44 3.41 -6.00
C LEU A 140 -8.02 2.10 -5.48
N LEU A 141 -7.67 0.98 -6.11
CA LEU A 141 -8.24 -0.33 -5.75
C LEU A 141 -7.77 -0.84 -4.37
N CYS A 142 -6.59 -0.42 -3.91
CA CYS A 142 -6.04 -0.90 -2.63
C CYS A 142 -6.80 -0.42 -1.39
N VAL A 143 -7.55 0.67 -1.52
CA VAL A 143 -8.35 1.30 -0.47
C VAL A 143 -9.79 1.56 -0.93
N GLY A 144 -10.21 0.86 -1.97
CA GLY A 144 -11.51 1.02 -2.60
C GLY A 144 -12.47 -0.08 -2.19
N PHE A 145 -13.69 0.31 -1.87
CA PHE A 145 -14.82 -0.58 -1.59
C PHE A 145 -15.87 -0.42 -2.70
N PRO A 146 -16.39 -1.52 -3.27
CA PRO A 146 -17.46 -1.41 -4.24
C PRO A 146 -18.76 -0.98 -3.53
N SER A 147 -19.53 -0.10 -4.16
CA SER A 147 -20.88 0.27 -3.70
C SER A 147 -21.97 -0.14 -4.70
N SER A 148 -21.57 -0.69 -5.83
CA SER A 148 -22.40 -1.34 -6.85
C SER A 148 -21.52 -2.30 -7.64
N ASP A 149 -22.13 -3.04 -8.57
CA ASP A 149 -21.39 -3.64 -9.68
C ASP A 149 -20.51 -2.56 -10.34
N LEU A 150 -19.25 -2.91 -10.57
CA LEU A 150 -18.19 -1.94 -10.87
C LEU A 150 -17.36 -2.44 -12.06
N GLU A 151 -17.15 -1.56 -13.04
CA GLU A 151 -16.24 -1.81 -14.15
C GLU A 151 -15.15 -0.73 -14.18
N VAL A 152 -13.90 -1.16 -14.17
CA VAL A 152 -12.74 -0.26 -14.11
C VAL A 152 -11.65 -0.70 -15.06
N GLU A 153 -10.75 0.22 -15.39
CA GLU A 153 -9.56 -0.06 -16.21
C GLU A 153 -8.30 0.46 -15.54
N THR A 154 -7.26 -0.38 -15.47
CA THR A 154 -5.97 0.00 -14.87
C THR A 154 -5.33 1.15 -15.65
N GLN A 155 -4.74 2.07 -14.89
CA GLN A 155 -4.04 3.23 -15.43
C GLN A 155 -2.56 3.11 -15.13
N ASP A 156 -1.73 3.73 -15.97
CA ASP A 156 -0.30 3.79 -15.74
C ASP A 156 0.01 4.70 -14.55
N GLU A 157 0.91 4.26 -13.66
CA GLU A 157 1.24 4.99 -12.43
C GLU A 157 1.77 6.39 -12.73
N ASP A 158 2.69 6.50 -13.70
CA ASP A 158 3.34 7.76 -14.05
C ASP A 158 2.33 8.73 -14.70
N GLU A 159 1.40 8.21 -15.49
CA GLU A 159 0.31 9.00 -16.09
C GLU A 159 -0.57 9.63 -15.00
N VAL A 160 -1.00 8.84 -14.00
CA VAL A 160 -1.84 9.33 -12.91
C VAL A 160 -1.07 10.29 -12.00
N TYR A 161 0.20 9.99 -11.72
CA TYR A 161 1.09 10.87 -10.95
C TYR A 161 1.24 12.23 -11.65
N TRP A 162 1.46 12.23 -12.97
CA TRP A 162 1.58 13.45 -13.75
C TRP A 162 0.28 14.25 -13.78
N LEU A 163 -0.89 13.60 -13.89
CA LEU A 163 -2.17 14.30 -13.82
C LEU A 163 -2.39 14.96 -12.45
N GLN A 164 -1.91 14.34 -11.38
CA GLN A 164 -2.04 14.84 -10.01
C GLN A 164 -1.04 15.97 -9.71
N PHE A 165 0.22 15.82 -10.14
CA PHE A 165 1.33 16.68 -9.71
C PHE A 165 2.02 17.46 -10.85
N GLY A 166 1.72 17.18 -12.11
CA GLY A 166 2.35 17.78 -13.30
C GLY A 166 2.30 19.31 -13.33
N ARG A 167 1.22 19.90 -12.80
CA ARG A 167 1.10 21.37 -12.66
C ARG A 167 2.14 21.97 -11.72
N TYR A 168 2.66 21.20 -10.77
CA TYR A 168 3.69 21.65 -9.83
C TYR A 168 5.06 21.67 -10.48
N PHE A 169 5.39 20.64 -11.26
CA PHE A 169 6.65 20.59 -12.01
C PHE A 169 6.71 21.64 -13.14
N ALA A 170 5.57 22.06 -13.67
CA ALA A 170 5.50 23.15 -14.64
C ALA A 170 5.84 24.55 -14.08
N ARG A 171 5.95 24.71 -12.75
CA ARG A 171 6.24 26.01 -12.10
C ARG A 171 7.72 26.38 -12.07
N GLY A 172 8.60 25.55 -12.64
CA GLY A 172 10.05 25.75 -12.64
C GLY A 172 10.74 24.97 -11.51
N PRO A 173 12.08 25.09 -11.41
CA PRO A 173 12.87 24.37 -10.42
C PRO A 173 12.40 24.71 -8.99
N VAL A 174 12.23 23.69 -8.16
CA VAL A 174 12.03 23.88 -6.73
C VAL A 174 13.37 24.35 -6.16
N GLU A 175 13.42 25.57 -5.65
CA GLU A 175 14.54 26.08 -4.87
C GLU A 175 14.64 25.21 -3.60
N ARG A 176 15.76 24.51 -3.43
CA ARG A 176 15.98 23.69 -2.24
C ARG A 176 16.44 24.60 -1.13
N ASP A 177 15.66 24.65 -0.05
CA ASP A 177 16.10 25.23 1.20
C ASP A 177 17.35 24.45 1.67
N ASP A 178 18.47 25.12 1.58
CA ASP A 178 19.86 24.73 1.82
C ASP A 178 20.16 24.35 3.29
N TYR A 179 19.15 24.38 4.16
CA TYR A 179 19.22 23.98 5.56
C TYR A 179 19.75 22.55 5.78
N ALA A 180 19.48 21.63 4.86
CA ALA A 180 20.02 20.27 4.93
C ALA A 180 21.54 20.21 4.66
N LEU A 181 22.09 21.16 3.89
CA LEU A 181 23.52 21.29 3.64
C LEU A 181 24.22 21.95 4.83
N GLU A 182 23.57 22.93 5.46
CA GLU A 182 24.05 23.58 6.69
C GLU A 182 24.18 22.58 7.84
N LEU A 183 23.19 21.70 8.04
CA LEU A 183 23.24 20.64 9.06
C LEU A 183 24.35 19.61 8.81
N ALA A 184 24.67 19.31 7.54
CA ALA A 184 25.72 18.35 7.19
C ALA A 184 27.14 18.90 7.42
N MET A 185 27.29 20.22 7.61
CA MET A 185 28.57 20.89 7.79
C MET A 185 28.79 21.42 9.22
N GLY A 186 27.85 21.17 10.14
CA GLY A 186 27.83 21.75 11.48
C GLY A 186 28.50 20.94 12.61
N ASP A 187 29.19 19.83 12.31
CA ASP A 187 29.87 18.97 13.29
C ASP A 187 31.39 19.27 13.40
N GLU A 188 31.78 20.53 13.69
CA GLU A 188 33.15 20.87 14.15
C GLU A 188 33.17 21.53 15.54
#